data_AF-A0A3A8RCD9-F1
#
_entry.id   AF-A0A3A8RCD9-F1
#
_cell.length_a   1.000
_cell.length_b   1.000
_cell.length_c   1.000
_cell.angle_alpha   90.00
_cell.angle_beta   90.00
_cell.angle_gamma   90.00
#
_symmetry.space_group_name_H-M   'P 1'
#
loop_
_entity.id
_entity.type
_entity.pdbx_description
1 polymer ?
#
loop_
_entity_poly.entity_id
_entity_poly.type
_entity_poly.pdbx_seq_one_letter_code
_entity_poly.pdbx_strand_id
1 'polypeptide(L)'
;MWVFLSEKDRVTRSRWTPGETTRGAVETVVTGLPDASLPELHGAYGHEFKNLAVDSQHRVYVAIASTCNVCLSDTTSDPLRGAIYRWDWSGGSRELFARGMRNAEGLAWEPGTDTLWVAVNNRDNTPYPFDDGTGQYGKVILEYVDNHPPEALTSVRQGGHYGWPFCNSNPDSPSGLKHMPLDRDYNLNRDGAKADCAALDKTDQGIQAHSAPLGLTFFDHGEINPAWKRGALVAYHGSWNRTERTGYKVTVFPWDLATHQPTQEMDLVTGFKKPDLSVWGRPVDVALAPGGGFIVSDGAAGALYRIAPTARP
;
A
#
# COMPACT_ATOMS: atom_id res chain seq x y z
N MET A 1 4.13 -26.48 0.43
CA MET A 1 4.38 -25.07 0.07
C MET A 1 5.27 -24.41 1.11
N TRP A 2 5.74 -23.19 0.87
CA TRP A 2 6.41 -22.36 1.88
C TRP A 2 5.44 -21.30 2.38
N VAL A 3 5.43 -21.04 3.68
CA VAL A 3 4.72 -19.91 4.31
C VAL A 3 5.77 -18.97 4.86
N PHE A 4 5.65 -17.69 4.51
CA PHE A 4 6.48 -16.61 5.02
C PHE A 4 5.67 -15.81 6.04
N LEU A 5 6.32 -15.43 7.14
CA LEU A 5 5.74 -14.58 8.17
C LEU A 5 6.71 -13.43 8.42
N SER A 6 6.24 -12.19 8.23
CA SER A 6 6.99 -11.04 8.75
C SER A 6 6.66 -10.83 10.21
N GLU A 7 7.72 -10.75 11.00
CA GLU A 7 7.69 -10.33 12.39
C GLU A 7 8.20 -8.87 12.47
N LYS A 8 8.33 -8.33 13.68
CA LYS A 8 8.74 -6.93 13.89
C LYS A 8 10.11 -6.59 13.28
N ASP A 9 11.07 -7.52 13.40
CA ASP A 9 12.50 -7.31 13.11
C ASP A 9 13.10 -8.35 12.15
N ARG A 10 12.28 -9.29 11.64
CA ARG A 10 12.73 -10.39 10.79
C ARG A 10 11.60 -10.95 9.92
N VAL A 11 11.99 -11.73 8.91
CA VAL A 11 11.06 -12.61 8.17
C VAL A 11 11.49 -14.05 8.40
N THR A 12 10.52 -14.89 8.75
CA THR A 12 10.71 -16.34 8.86
C THR A 12 9.93 -17.08 7.78
N ARG A 13 10.41 -18.27 7.42
CA ARG A 13 9.69 -19.21 6.56
C ARG A 13 9.57 -20.58 7.20
N SER A 14 8.56 -21.34 6.79
CA SER A 14 8.39 -22.73 7.20
C SER A 14 7.68 -23.52 6.10
N ARG A 15 7.97 -24.82 6.02
CA ARG A 15 7.18 -25.71 5.17
C ARG A 15 5.76 -25.80 5.73
N TRP A 16 4.80 -25.86 4.80
CA TRP A 16 3.39 -26.06 5.08
C TRP A 16 2.80 -27.09 4.13
N THR A 17 2.02 -28.00 4.68
CA THR A 17 1.20 -28.97 3.97
C THR A 17 -0.26 -28.63 4.20
N PRO A 18 -1.11 -28.55 3.15
CA PRO A 18 -2.54 -28.33 3.34
C PRO A 18 -3.15 -29.31 4.35
N GLY A 19 -3.91 -28.78 5.32
CA GLY A 19 -4.51 -29.56 6.40
C GLY A 19 -3.71 -29.54 7.71
N GLU A 20 -2.47 -29.03 7.71
CA GLU A 20 -1.75 -28.75 8.95
C GLU A 20 -2.47 -27.66 9.77
N THR A 21 -2.32 -27.73 11.09
CA THR A 21 -2.85 -26.73 12.04
C THR A 21 -1.74 -25.95 12.75
N THR A 22 -0.48 -26.37 12.55
CA THR A 22 0.72 -25.73 13.10
C THR A 22 1.77 -25.67 12.01
N ARG A 23 2.57 -24.60 12.00
CA ARG A 23 3.65 -24.45 11.01
C ARG A 23 4.78 -25.44 11.30
N GLY A 24 5.45 -25.91 10.25
CA GLY A 24 6.65 -26.73 10.37
C GLY A 24 7.85 -25.97 10.96
N ALA A 25 9.03 -26.57 10.86
CA ALA A 25 10.28 -25.96 11.32
C ALA A 25 10.47 -24.55 10.74
N VAL A 26 10.88 -23.62 11.62
CA VAL A 26 11.00 -22.20 11.33
C VAL A 26 12.43 -21.86 10.97
N GLU A 27 12.62 -21.26 9.79
CA GLU A 27 13.89 -20.74 9.31
C GLU A 27 13.81 -19.21 9.24
N THR A 28 14.81 -18.50 9.76
CA THR A 28 14.90 -17.05 9.56
C THR A 28 15.61 -16.74 8.25
N VAL A 29 15.00 -15.92 7.40
CA VAL A 29 15.52 -15.60 6.06
C VAL A 29 15.85 -14.13 5.88
N VAL A 30 15.21 -13.25 6.66
CA VAL A 30 15.56 -11.82 6.74
C VAL A 30 15.77 -11.48 8.21
N THR A 31 16.81 -10.71 8.52
CA THR A 31 17.10 -10.22 9.88
C THR A 31 17.36 -8.71 9.84
N GLY A 32 17.30 -8.06 11.00
CA GLY A 32 17.66 -6.65 11.14
C GLY A 32 16.69 -5.71 10.43
N LEU A 33 15.42 -6.08 10.33
CA LEU A 33 14.37 -5.13 9.97
C LEU A 33 14.21 -4.12 11.12
N PRO A 34 13.99 -2.83 10.81
CA PRO A 34 13.90 -1.83 11.84
C PRO A 34 12.59 -1.95 12.62
N ASP A 35 12.68 -1.85 13.94
CA ASP A 35 11.56 -1.77 14.86
C ASP A 35 11.82 -0.70 15.93
N ALA A 36 10.82 -0.41 16.77
CA ALA A 36 10.90 0.64 17.78
C ALA A 36 12.01 0.43 18.83
N SER A 37 12.65 -0.74 18.91
CA SER A 37 13.75 -0.99 19.84
C SER A 37 15.09 -0.39 19.39
N LEU A 38 15.17 0.04 18.13
CA LEU A 38 16.35 0.72 17.61
C LEU A 38 16.62 2.02 18.38
N PRO A 39 17.86 2.26 18.87
CA PRO A 39 18.17 3.41 19.72
C PRO A 39 17.78 4.76 19.11
N GLU A 40 17.94 4.92 17.79
CA GLU A 40 17.61 6.17 17.10
C GLU A 40 16.11 6.45 17.00
N LEU A 41 15.26 5.45 17.27
CA LEU A 41 13.81 5.59 17.25
C LEU A 41 13.22 5.89 18.63
N HIS A 42 14.01 5.79 19.70
CA HIS A 42 13.58 6.14 21.06
C HIS A 42 12.24 5.49 21.49
N GLY A 43 11.97 4.26 21.04
CA GLY A 43 10.73 3.56 21.35
C GLY A 43 9.52 3.96 20.50
N ALA A 44 9.70 4.76 19.44
CA ALA A 44 8.62 5.26 18.60
C ALA A 44 8.83 4.91 17.11
N TYR A 45 7.94 4.08 16.57
CA TYR A 45 7.87 3.79 15.14
C TYR A 45 6.38 3.79 14.72
N GLY A 46 5.96 4.82 13.98
CA GLY A 46 4.55 5.01 13.61
C GLY A 46 3.97 3.98 12.64
N HIS A 47 4.81 3.34 11.82
CA HIS A 47 4.39 2.33 10.83
C HIS A 47 5.23 1.06 10.97
N GLU A 48 4.90 0.25 11.98
CA GLU A 48 5.73 -0.89 12.39
C GLU A 48 5.60 -2.12 11.50
N PHE A 49 4.46 -2.28 10.81
CA PHE A 49 4.19 -3.45 9.99
C PHE A 49 5.14 -3.54 8.79
N LYS A 50 5.42 -4.79 8.40
CA LYS A 50 6.39 -5.15 7.37
C LYS A 50 5.72 -6.10 6.39
N ASN A 51 4.96 -5.54 5.47
CA ASN A 51 4.27 -6.34 4.47
C ASN A 51 5.28 -6.92 3.48
N LEU A 52 4.96 -8.11 2.97
CA LEU A 52 5.87 -8.86 2.12
C LEU A 52 5.16 -9.42 0.89
N ALA A 53 5.93 -9.61 -0.18
CA ALA A 53 5.54 -10.41 -1.33
C ALA A 53 6.70 -11.32 -1.74
N VAL A 54 6.37 -12.46 -2.36
CA VAL A 54 7.37 -13.41 -2.87
C VAL A 54 7.14 -13.59 -4.37
N ASP A 55 8.20 -13.45 -5.16
CA ASP A 55 8.09 -13.57 -6.62
C ASP A 55 8.32 -15.00 -7.13
N SER A 56 8.10 -15.19 -8.43
CA SER A 56 8.30 -16.45 -9.14
C SER A 56 9.78 -16.88 -9.21
N GLN A 57 10.70 -15.95 -8.97
CA GLN A 57 12.16 -16.15 -8.99
C GLN A 57 12.72 -16.35 -7.58
N HIS A 58 11.87 -16.67 -6.60
CA HIS A 58 12.27 -17.02 -5.25
C HIS A 58 12.94 -15.88 -4.48
N ARG A 59 12.48 -14.64 -4.69
CA ARG A 59 12.90 -13.47 -3.93
C ARG A 59 11.78 -12.99 -3.01
N VAL A 60 12.15 -12.60 -1.79
CA VAL A 60 11.24 -12.03 -0.78
C VAL A 60 11.43 -10.52 -0.79
N TYR A 61 10.33 -9.79 -0.94
CA TYR A 61 10.28 -8.33 -0.92
C TYR A 61 9.61 -7.90 0.36
N VAL A 62 10.20 -6.95 1.07
CA VAL A 62 9.66 -6.43 2.33
C VAL A 62 9.57 -4.92 2.24
N ALA A 63 8.38 -4.38 2.47
CA ALA A 63 8.17 -2.96 2.65
C ALA A 63 8.61 -2.52 4.05
N ILE A 64 9.44 -1.48 4.09
CA ILE A 64 9.89 -0.81 5.31
C ILE A 64 9.33 0.61 5.28
N ALA A 65 8.23 0.81 5.99
CA ALA A 65 7.52 2.07 6.02
C ALA A 65 8.25 3.16 6.84
N SER A 66 7.82 4.41 6.66
CA SER A 66 8.36 5.59 7.34
C SER A 66 8.16 5.53 8.85
N THR A 67 9.04 6.15 9.65
CA THR A 67 8.92 6.13 11.12
C THR A 67 7.86 7.08 11.66
N CYS A 68 7.46 8.09 10.89
CA CYS A 68 6.44 9.06 11.30
C CYS A 68 5.64 9.56 10.08
N ASN A 69 4.79 10.56 10.30
CA ASN A 69 4.04 11.17 9.21
C ASN A 69 4.96 11.74 8.12
N VAL A 70 5.99 12.53 8.48
CA VAL A 70 7.00 13.09 7.58
C VAL A 70 8.34 13.18 8.32
N CYS A 71 9.26 12.25 8.06
CA CYS A 71 10.53 12.16 8.77
C CYS A 71 11.72 12.23 7.79
N LEU A 72 12.53 13.29 7.87
CA LEU A 72 13.70 13.42 7.01
C LEU A 72 14.79 12.38 7.33
N SER A 73 14.90 11.97 8.59
CA SER A 73 15.84 10.93 9.05
C SER A 73 15.67 9.60 8.30
N ASP A 74 14.46 9.28 7.85
CA ASP A 74 14.14 8.08 7.07
C ASP A 74 14.88 8.03 5.72
N THR A 75 15.26 9.19 5.19
CA THR A 75 15.99 9.30 3.91
C THR A 75 17.49 9.05 4.03
N THR A 76 17.99 9.00 5.27
CA THR A 76 19.42 8.81 5.59
C THR A 76 19.66 7.63 6.55
N SER A 77 18.61 6.93 6.96
CA SER A 77 18.73 5.75 7.83
C SER A 77 19.26 4.54 7.08
N ASP A 78 19.71 3.53 7.81
CA ASP A 78 20.05 2.23 7.26
C ASP A 78 19.33 1.11 8.01
N PRO A 79 18.36 0.39 7.40
CA PRO A 79 17.86 0.60 6.03
C PRO A 79 17.17 1.94 5.84
N LEU A 80 17.07 2.39 4.58
CA LEU A 80 16.17 3.46 4.19
C LEU A 80 14.74 3.07 4.57
N ARG A 81 13.96 4.06 5.00
CA ARG A 81 12.55 3.88 5.31
C ARG A 81 11.69 4.60 4.27
N GLY A 82 10.46 4.14 4.13
CA GLY A 82 9.65 4.43 2.95
C GLY A 82 10.20 3.75 1.69
N ALA A 83 10.62 2.48 1.83
CA ALA A 83 11.32 1.73 0.80
C ALA A 83 10.91 0.25 0.79
N ILE A 84 11.20 -0.42 -0.33
CA ILE A 84 11.05 -1.86 -0.49
C ILE A 84 12.44 -2.45 -0.71
N TYR A 85 12.76 -3.45 0.09
CA TYR A 85 13.99 -4.22 -0.03
C TYR A 85 13.69 -5.65 -0.49
N ARG A 86 14.65 -6.31 -1.12
CA ARG A 86 14.55 -7.71 -1.50
C ARG A 86 15.72 -8.55 -1.00
N TRP A 87 15.44 -9.84 -0.84
CA TRP A 87 16.38 -10.90 -0.49
C TRP A 87 16.08 -12.14 -1.34
N ASP A 88 17.04 -13.05 -1.48
CA ASP A 88 16.71 -14.43 -1.85
C ASP A 88 15.87 -15.06 -0.74
N TRP A 89 14.89 -15.90 -1.09
CA TRP A 89 13.98 -16.51 -0.12
C TRP A 89 14.66 -17.49 0.84
N SER A 90 15.91 -17.88 0.60
CA SER A 90 16.78 -18.67 1.49
C SER A 90 17.64 -17.78 2.39
N GLY A 91 17.49 -16.47 2.25
CA GLY A 91 18.21 -15.42 2.96
C GLY A 91 19.41 -14.90 2.18
N GLY A 92 20.27 -14.15 2.85
CA GLY A 92 21.46 -13.55 2.25
C GLY A 92 21.42 -12.03 2.29
N SER A 93 22.06 -11.40 1.30
CA SER A 93 22.27 -9.95 1.32
C SER A 93 21.01 -9.18 0.97
N ARG A 94 20.76 -8.12 1.75
CA ARG A 94 19.71 -7.14 1.51
C ARG A 94 20.03 -6.30 0.27
N GLU A 95 19.08 -6.17 -0.64
CA GLU A 95 19.16 -5.26 -1.80
C GLU A 95 18.02 -4.24 -1.76
N LEU A 96 18.33 -2.95 -1.92
CA LEU A 96 17.31 -1.92 -2.09
C LEU A 96 16.63 -2.10 -3.45
N PHE A 97 15.34 -2.44 -3.45
CA PHE A 97 14.57 -2.65 -4.68
C PHE A 97 13.98 -1.35 -5.20
N ALA A 98 13.28 -0.59 -4.35
CA ALA A 98 12.67 0.69 -4.71
C ALA A 98 12.51 1.58 -3.46
N ARG A 99 12.33 2.89 -3.64
CA ARG A 99 12.17 3.85 -2.54
C ARG A 99 11.15 4.93 -2.83
N GLY A 100 10.85 5.74 -1.83
CA GLY A 100 9.98 6.89 -1.98
C GLY A 100 8.50 6.54 -1.91
N MET A 101 8.13 5.56 -1.08
CA MET A 101 6.73 5.23 -0.78
C MET A 101 6.53 5.29 0.73
N ARG A 102 5.68 6.19 1.24
CA ARG A 102 5.56 6.45 2.70
C ARG A 102 5.32 5.19 3.50
N ASN A 103 4.27 4.45 3.14
CA ASN A 103 3.87 3.22 3.80
C ASN A 103 3.17 2.30 2.78
N ALA A 104 3.95 1.47 2.08
CA ALA A 104 3.44 0.46 1.16
C ALA A 104 2.93 -0.75 1.96
N GLU A 105 1.61 -0.85 2.10
CA GLU A 105 0.96 -1.86 2.93
C GLU A 105 0.53 -3.07 2.08
N GLY A 106 -0.18 -2.84 0.97
CA GLY A 106 -0.52 -3.91 0.04
C GLY A 106 0.64 -4.18 -0.89
N LEU A 107 1.10 -5.43 -1.01
CA LEU A 107 2.13 -5.84 -1.98
C LEU A 107 1.64 -7.10 -2.71
N ALA A 108 1.52 -7.06 -4.03
CA ALA A 108 1.16 -8.23 -4.82
C ALA A 108 1.84 -8.23 -6.19
N TRP A 109 2.26 -9.40 -6.63
CA TRP A 109 2.72 -9.60 -8.00
C TRP A 109 1.51 -9.74 -8.91
N GLU A 110 1.50 -8.99 -10.00
CA GLU A 110 0.50 -9.18 -11.04
C GLU A 110 0.66 -10.60 -11.65
N PRO A 111 -0.42 -11.40 -11.76
CA PRO A 111 -0.32 -12.77 -12.25
C PRO A 111 0.27 -12.85 -13.66
N GLY A 112 1.23 -13.76 -13.87
CA GLY A 112 1.83 -13.99 -15.18
C GLY A 112 2.77 -12.89 -15.67
N THR A 113 3.12 -11.92 -14.82
CA THR A 113 4.15 -10.91 -15.11
C THR A 113 5.20 -10.87 -13.99
N ASP A 114 6.26 -10.10 -14.21
CA ASP A 114 7.28 -9.78 -13.20
C ASP A 114 7.06 -8.35 -12.65
N THR A 115 5.80 -7.91 -12.56
CA THR A 115 5.44 -6.56 -12.10
C THR A 115 4.90 -6.63 -10.67
N LEU A 116 5.63 -6.03 -9.72
CA LEU A 116 5.14 -5.80 -8.37
C LEU A 116 4.18 -4.61 -8.38
N TRP A 117 3.04 -4.74 -7.72
CA TRP A 117 2.13 -3.65 -7.45
C TRP A 117 2.02 -3.41 -5.96
N VAL A 118 1.82 -2.16 -5.58
CA VAL A 118 1.65 -1.76 -4.19
C VAL A 118 0.48 -0.84 -3.97
N ALA A 119 -0.13 -0.98 -2.78
CA ALA A 119 -1.06 -0.03 -2.22
C ALA A 119 -0.36 0.80 -1.13
N VAL A 120 -0.34 2.12 -1.26
CA VAL A 120 0.44 3.03 -0.39
C VAL A 120 -0.46 3.98 0.38
N ASN A 121 -0.21 4.09 1.68
CA ASN A 121 -0.80 5.10 2.56
C ASN A 121 0.08 6.35 2.55
N ASN A 122 -0.40 7.43 1.94
CA ASN A 122 0.31 8.68 1.73
C ASN A 122 0.14 9.66 2.91
N ARG A 123 0.54 10.91 2.70
CA ARG A 123 0.79 11.92 3.74
C ARG A 123 -0.48 12.34 4.49
N ASP A 124 -0.37 12.51 5.81
CA ASP A 124 -1.37 13.19 6.61
C ASP A 124 -1.08 14.70 6.72
N ASN A 125 -2.13 15.51 6.89
CA ASN A 125 -2.04 16.96 7.11
C ASN A 125 -1.11 17.67 6.11
N THR A 126 -1.25 17.37 4.81
CA THR A 126 -0.43 18.01 3.78
C THR A 126 -0.73 19.51 3.71
N PRO A 127 0.29 20.40 3.74
CA PRO A 127 0.06 21.81 3.48
C PRO A 127 -0.25 22.04 2.00
N TYR A 128 -0.95 23.14 1.73
CA TYR A 128 -1.24 23.62 0.40
C TYR A 128 0.06 24.04 -0.32
N PRO A 129 0.44 23.41 -1.44
CA PRO A 129 1.75 23.58 -2.06
C PRO A 129 1.80 24.71 -3.11
N PHE A 130 0.68 25.38 -3.39
CA PHE A 130 0.61 26.39 -4.45
C PHE A 130 0.71 27.81 -3.90
N ASP A 131 1.62 28.60 -4.50
CA ASP A 131 1.73 30.04 -4.29
C ASP A 131 0.95 30.78 -5.39
N ASP A 132 -0.37 30.77 -5.24
CA ASP A 132 -1.33 31.18 -6.27
C ASP A 132 -2.11 32.46 -5.92
N GLY A 133 -1.66 33.19 -4.89
CA GLY A 133 -2.29 34.43 -4.43
C GLY A 133 -3.54 34.23 -3.55
N THR A 134 -3.98 32.99 -3.29
CA THR A 134 -5.07 32.70 -2.33
C THR A 134 -4.67 32.98 -0.88
N GLY A 135 -3.37 33.14 -0.62
CA GLY A 135 -2.81 33.28 0.72
C GLY A 135 -2.85 31.97 1.52
N GLN A 136 -3.11 30.83 0.88
CA GLN A 136 -3.13 29.51 1.53
C GLN A 136 -1.78 28.79 1.49
N TYR A 137 -0.81 29.29 0.73
CA TYR A 137 0.50 28.66 0.56
C TYR A 137 1.16 28.28 1.89
N GLY A 138 1.45 26.99 2.06
CA GLY A 138 2.05 26.44 3.28
C GLY A 138 1.12 26.21 4.46
N LYS A 139 -0.18 26.50 4.32
CA LYS A 139 -1.17 26.23 5.36
C LYS A 139 -1.76 24.84 5.20
N VAL A 140 -2.02 24.18 6.33
CA VAL A 140 -2.85 22.97 6.35
C VAL A 140 -4.29 23.41 6.33
N ILE A 141 -4.96 23.21 5.19
CA ILE A 141 -6.38 23.55 5.00
C ILE A 141 -7.17 22.26 4.75
N LEU A 142 -8.28 22.09 5.47
CA LEU A 142 -9.05 20.85 5.44
C LEU A 142 -9.55 20.50 4.03
N GLU A 143 -10.02 21.49 3.27
CA GLU A 143 -10.49 21.29 1.90
C GLU A 143 -9.44 20.68 0.98
N TYR A 144 -8.17 21.09 1.12
CA TYR A 144 -7.07 20.51 0.37
C TYR A 144 -6.73 19.12 0.91
N VAL A 145 -6.54 19.00 2.23
CA VAL A 145 -6.21 17.73 2.89
C VAL A 145 -7.22 16.65 2.54
N ASP A 146 -8.51 16.94 2.52
CA ASP A 146 -9.58 15.95 2.29
C ASP A 146 -9.45 15.17 0.96
N ASN A 147 -8.71 15.73 -0.01
CA ASN A 147 -8.50 15.13 -1.32
C ASN A 147 -7.01 15.00 -1.70
N HIS A 148 -6.08 15.36 -0.79
CA HIS A 148 -4.65 15.37 -1.06
C HIS A 148 -3.77 14.80 0.06
N PRO A 149 -2.66 14.13 -0.29
CA PRO A 149 -2.51 13.40 -1.56
C PRO A 149 -3.48 12.22 -1.62
N PRO A 150 -3.96 11.83 -2.81
CA PRO A 150 -4.60 10.52 -3.00
C PRO A 150 -3.69 9.39 -2.52
N GLU A 151 -4.27 8.29 -2.08
CA GLU A 151 -3.54 7.04 -1.84
C GLU A 151 -3.11 6.44 -3.19
N ALA A 152 -2.13 5.54 -3.23
CA ALA A 152 -1.62 5.01 -4.50
C ALA A 152 -1.88 3.51 -4.65
N LEU A 153 -2.33 3.09 -5.84
CA LEU A 153 -2.16 1.75 -6.39
C LEU A 153 -1.20 1.87 -7.58
N THR A 154 0.04 1.40 -7.41
CA THR A 154 1.09 1.67 -8.41
C THR A 154 2.03 0.48 -8.62
N SER A 155 2.50 0.33 -9.85
CA SER A 155 3.54 -0.62 -10.22
C SER A 155 4.90 -0.17 -9.69
N VAL A 156 5.71 -1.14 -9.27
CA VAL A 156 7.03 -0.93 -8.67
C VAL A 156 8.11 -1.57 -9.54
N ARG A 157 9.08 -0.76 -9.96
CA ARG A 157 10.26 -1.23 -10.71
C ARG A 157 11.54 -1.14 -9.87
N GLN A 158 12.52 -1.97 -10.20
CA GLN A 158 13.85 -1.89 -9.61
C GLN A 158 14.47 -0.51 -9.83
N GLY A 159 15.03 0.07 -8.77
CA GLY A 159 15.62 1.41 -8.76
C GLY A 159 14.61 2.55 -8.80
N GLY A 160 13.30 2.26 -8.72
CA GLY A 160 12.25 3.27 -8.75
C GLY A 160 12.29 4.22 -7.55
N HIS A 161 11.90 5.47 -7.77
CA HIS A 161 11.72 6.49 -6.74
C HIS A 161 10.38 7.19 -6.90
N TYR A 162 9.47 6.96 -5.95
CA TYR A 162 8.06 7.37 -6.02
C TYR A 162 7.73 8.66 -5.25
N GLY A 163 8.73 9.55 -5.10
CA GLY A 163 8.52 10.89 -4.52
C GLY A 163 8.76 11.04 -3.02
N TRP A 164 8.30 10.10 -2.19
CA TRP A 164 8.33 10.30 -0.74
C TRP A 164 9.76 10.53 -0.17
N PRO A 165 9.97 11.45 0.78
CA PRO A 165 9.01 12.40 1.36
C PRO A 165 9.05 13.80 0.70
N PHE A 166 9.67 13.92 -0.47
CA PHE A 166 9.94 15.20 -1.12
C PHE A 166 8.88 15.60 -2.16
N CYS A 167 8.09 14.64 -2.64
CA CYS A 167 7.07 14.86 -3.64
C CYS A 167 5.80 14.06 -3.29
N ASN A 168 4.63 14.65 -3.56
CA ASN A 168 3.32 14.06 -3.27
C ASN A 168 2.51 13.93 -4.57
N SER A 169 1.70 12.88 -4.69
CA SER A 169 0.84 12.66 -5.86
C SER A 169 -0.19 13.79 -6.01
N ASN A 170 -0.37 14.27 -7.24
CA ASN A 170 -1.24 15.39 -7.58
C ASN A 170 -2.43 14.91 -8.45
N PRO A 171 -3.67 14.90 -7.90
CA PRO A 171 -4.90 14.58 -8.63
C PRO A 171 -5.46 15.74 -9.46
N ASP A 172 -4.99 16.97 -9.26
CA ASP A 172 -5.54 18.19 -9.89
C ASP A 172 -5.09 18.38 -11.34
N SER A 173 -4.22 17.49 -11.84
CA SER A 173 -3.82 17.49 -13.24
C SER A 173 -4.95 16.98 -14.16
N PRO A 174 -4.89 17.23 -15.49
CA PRO A 174 -5.91 16.74 -16.43
C PRO A 174 -6.10 15.22 -16.43
N SER A 175 -5.12 14.45 -15.93
CA SER A 175 -5.22 13.00 -15.84
C SER A 175 -6.01 12.51 -14.61
N GLY A 176 -6.41 13.42 -13.71
CA GLY A 176 -7.14 13.09 -12.49
C GLY A 176 -6.37 12.08 -11.65
N LEU A 177 -7.03 10.98 -11.26
CA LEU A 177 -6.43 9.88 -10.51
C LEU A 177 -5.62 8.88 -11.37
N LYS A 178 -5.44 9.12 -12.67
CA LYS A 178 -4.66 8.23 -13.54
C LYS A 178 -3.29 8.84 -13.80
N HIS A 179 -2.23 8.03 -13.70
CA HIS A 179 -0.85 8.42 -14.05
C HIS A 179 -0.44 9.79 -13.48
N MET A 180 -0.70 10.00 -12.20
CA MET A 180 -0.62 11.30 -11.53
C MET A 180 0.83 11.81 -11.51
N PRO A 181 1.05 13.10 -11.86
CA PRO A 181 2.32 13.75 -11.58
C PRO A 181 2.52 13.92 -10.08
N LEU A 182 3.73 14.34 -9.71
CA LEU A 182 4.09 14.62 -8.32
C LEU A 182 4.38 16.11 -8.13
N ASP A 183 3.75 16.71 -7.13
CA ASP A 183 4.04 18.07 -6.69
C ASP A 183 5.09 18.07 -5.60
N ARG A 184 5.83 19.17 -5.50
CA ARG A 184 6.84 19.37 -4.46
C ARG A 184 6.17 19.43 -3.08
N ASP A 185 6.80 18.77 -2.12
CA ASP A 185 6.42 18.91 -0.73
C ASP A 185 6.74 20.31 -0.20
N TYR A 186 5.75 21.00 0.38
CA TYR A 186 5.95 22.34 0.91
C TYR A 186 7.03 22.40 2.01
N ASN A 187 7.10 21.39 2.90
CA ASN A 187 8.01 21.46 4.04
C ASN A 187 9.41 21.01 3.67
N LEU A 188 9.52 19.97 2.83
CA LEU A 188 10.80 19.31 2.59
C LEU A 188 11.43 19.63 1.23
N ASN A 189 10.68 20.13 0.25
CA ASN A 189 11.19 20.30 -1.12
C ASN A 189 10.58 21.53 -1.84
N ARG A 190 10.22 22.57 -1.10
CA ARG A 190 9.53 23.75 -1.62
C ARG A 190 10.21 24.39 -2.83
N ASP A 191 11.53 24.53 -2.75
CA ASP A 191 12.38 25.11 -3.79
C ASP A 191 12.78 24.10 -4.88
N GLY A 192 12.46 22.82 -4.71
CA GLY A 192 12.86 21.73 -5.59
C GLY A 192 14.31 21.26 -5.40
N ALA A 193 15.01 21.73 -4.36
CA ALA A 193 16.44 21.43 -4.19
C ALA A 193 16.71 20.00 -3.69
N LYS A 194 15.72 19.30 -3.14
CA LYS A 194 15.87 17.92 -2.62
C LYS A 194 15.53 16.87 -3.66
N ALA A 195 14.57 17.14 -4.53
CA ALA A 195 14.19 16.24 -5.61
C ALA A 195 13.54 16.99 -6.77
N ASP A 196 13.87 16.55 -7.99
CA ASP A 196 13.12 16.94 -9.19
C ASP A 196 11.90 16.04 -9.36
N CYS A 197 10.76 16.46 -8.80
CA CYS A 197 9.52 15.68 -8.79
C CYS A 197 9.00 15.31 -10.20
N ALA A 198 9.38 16.08 -11.24
CA ALA A 198 8.97 15.79 -12.61
C ALA A 198 9.73 14.60 -13.23
N ALA A 199 10.92 14.28 -12.70
CA ALA A 199 11.76 13.18 -13.16
C ALA A 199 11.53 11.85 -12.39
N LEU A 200 10.70 11.87 -11.35
CA LEU A 200 10.41 10.72 -10.50
C LEU A 200 9.30 9.84 -11.08
N ASP A 201 9.19 8.61 -10.55
CA ASP A 201 8.16 7.66 -10.97
C ASP A 201 6.78 8.14 -10.52
N LYS A 202 5.87 8.26 -11.49
CA LYS A 202 4.49 8.70 -11.30
C LYS A 202 3.64 7.62 -10.66
N THR A 203 2.53 8.04 -10.06
CA THR A 203 1.54 7.10 -9.51
C THR A 203 0.59 6.62 -10.60
N ASP A 204 0.51 5.31 -10.84
CA ASP A 204 -0.33 4.74 -11.90
C ASP A 204 -1.84 4.97 -11.67
N GLN A 205 -2.32 4.69 -10.45
CA GLN A 205 -3.71 4.88 -10.05
C GLN A 205 -3.80 5.49 -8.66
N GLY A 206 -4.58 6.56 -8.54
CA GLY A 206 -4.96 7.18 -7.29
C GLY A 206 -6.18 6.50 -6.67
N ILE A 207 -6.17 6.37 -5.36
CA ILE A 207 -7.31 5.99 -4.54
C ILE A 207 -7.69 7.23 -3.72
N GLN A 208 -8.97 7.44 -3.44
CA GLN A 208 -9.43 8.61 -2.66
C GLN A 208 -8.56 8.80 -1.41
N ALA A 209 -8.05 10.04 -1.22
CA ALA A 209 -7.17 10.40 -0.12
C ALA A 209 -7.70 9.93 1.24
N HIS A 210 -6.79 9.43 2.08
CA HIS A 210 -7.05 8.92 3.42
C HIS A 210 -7.89 7.64 3.48
N SER A 211 -8.17 6.96 2.36
CA SER A 211 -8.92 5.68 2.39
C SER A 211 -8.16 4.55 3.07
N ALA A 212 -6.85 4.72 3.28
CA ALA A 212 -5.95 3.78 3.94
C ALA A 212 -6.01 2.36 3.35
N PRO A 213 -5.54 2.15 2.10
CA PRO A 213 -5.53 0.84 1.48
C PRO A 213 -4.45 -0.03 2.13
N LEU A 214 -4.84 -1.15 2.73
CA LEU A 214 -3.92 -2.04 3.46
C LEU A 214 -3.68 -3.36 2.73
N GLY A 215 -4.74 -4.01 2.26
CA GLY A 215 -4.65 -5.29 1.54
C GLY A 215 -4.73 -5.12 0.03
N LEU A 216 -3.96 -5.92 -0.70
CA LEU A 216 -3.95 -5.97 -2.16
C LEU A 216 -3.83 -7.43 -2.62
N THR A 217 -4.83 -7.93 -3.34
CA THR A 217 -4.81 -9.27 -3.92
C THR A 217 -5.30 -9.24 -5.35
N PHE A 218 -4.50 -9.76 -6.27
CA PHE A 218 -4.96 -10.03 -7.63
C PHE A 218 -5.80 -11.29 -7.69
N PHE A 219 -6.78 -11.29 -8.59
CA PHE A 219 -7.48 -12.48 -9.05
C PHE A 219 -7.34 -12.59 -10.57
N ASP A 220 -7.44 -13.80 -11.09
CA ASP A 220 -7.42 -14.08 -12.52
C ASP A 220 -8.52 -15.06 -12.90
N HIS A 221 -8.59 -15.43 -14.18
CA HIS A 221 -9.50 -16.44 -14.72
C HIS A 221 -10.99 -16.27 -14.33
N GLY A 222 -11.43 -15.06 -14.00
CA GLY A 222 -12.82 -14.79 -13.59
C GLY A 222 -13.20 -15.33 -12.21
N GLU A 223 -12.24 -15.59 -11.32
CA GLU A 223 -12.47 -16.18 -9.98
C GLU A 223 -13.48 -15.42 -9.11
N ILE A 224 -13.58 -14.10 -9.31
CA ILE A 224 -14.50 -13.21 -8.57
C ILE A 224 -15.77 -12.93 -9.37
N ASN A 225 -15.61 -12.61 -10.65
CA ASN A 225 -16.70 -12.30 -11.57
C ASN A 225 -16.29 -12.72 -12.99
N PRO A 226 -17.08 -13.54 -13.70
CA PRO A 226 -16.74 -13.95 -15.08
C PRO A 226 -16.55 -12.79 -16.07
N ALA A 227 -17.18 -11.62 -15.81
CA ALA A 227 -17.01 -10.42 -16.63
C ALA A 227 -15.62 -9.77 -16.46
N TRP A 228 -14.95 -10.01 -15.33
CA TRP A 228 -13.60 -9.52 -15.05
C TRP A 228 -12.64 -10.69 -15.13
N LYS A 229 -12.00 -10.86 -16.29
CA LYS A 229 -11.00 -11.92 -16.46
C LYS A 229 -9.91 -11.83 -15.39
N ARG A 230 -9.44 -10.61 -15.10
CA ARG A 230 -8.47 -10.29 -14.06
C ARG A 230 -8.87 -8.99 -13.36
N GLY A 231 -8.45 -8.85 -12.11
CA GLY A 231 -8.53 -7.59 -11.38
C GLY A 231 -7.72 -7.63 -10.10
N ALA A 232 -7.70 -6.49 -9.41
CA ALA A 232 -7.14 -6.34 -8.08
C ALA A 232 -8.26 -6.02 -7.08
N LEU A 233 -8.34 -6.79 -6.00
CA LEU A 233 -9.12 -6.44 -4.82
C LEU A 233 -8.24 -5.61 -3.88
N VAL A 234 -8.79 -4.52 -3.37
CA VAL A 234 -8.09 -3.65 -2.41
C VAL A 234 -8.97 -3.40 -1.19
N ALA A 235 -8.42 -3.64 -0.01
CA ALA A 235 -9.12 -3.44 1.26
C ALA A 235 -8.79 -2.05 1.83
N TYR A 236 -9.80 -1.21 2.02
CA TYR A 236 -9.67 0.14 2.56
C TYR A 236 -10.07 0.16 4.02
N HIS A 237 -9.07 0.38 4.87
CA HIS A 237 -9.22 0.39 6.33
C HIS A 237 -9.92 1.65 6.85
N GLY A 238 -9.91 2.72 6.04
CA GLY A 238 -10.70 3.92 6.24
C GLY A 238 -10.01 5.03 7.02
N SER A 239 -10.47 6.25 6.75
CA SER A 239 -9.80 7.51 7.07
C SER A 239 -9.91 7.93 8.53
N TRP A 240 -8.85 8.53 9.04
CA TRP A 240 -8.90 9.34 10.26
C TRP A 240 -8.66 10.83 9.99
N ASN A 241 -7.86 11.16 8.96
CA ASN A 241 -7.40 12.51 8.62
C ASN A 241 -8.22 13.15 7.48
N ARG A 242 -9.56 13.15 7.61
CA ARG A 242 -10.50 13.72 6.63
C ARG A 242 -11.77 14.20 7.34
N THR A 243 -12.39 15.27 6.84
CA THR A 243 -13.65 15.80 7.40
C THR A 243 -14.79 14.78 7.30
N GLU A 244 -15.06 14.30 6.09
CA GLU A 244 -16.02 13.24 5.82
C GLU A 244 -15.31 11.90 5.73
N ARG A 245 -15.63 10.95 6.62
CA ARG A 245 -14.98 9.64 6.64
C ARG A 245 -15.11 8.90 5.31
N THR A 246 -14.02 8.37 4.77
CA THR A 246 -13.97 7.58 3.52
C THR A 246 -13.20 6.26 3.71
N GLY A 247 -13.23 5.39 2.72
CA GLY A 247 -12.76 4.00 2.83
C GLY A 247 -13.80 3.11 3.50
N TYR A 248 -13.37 2.23 4.41
CA TYR A 248 -14.24 1.26 5.11
C TYR A 248 -15.00 0.35 4.13
N LYS A 249 -14.26 -0.24 3.20
CA LYS A 249 -14.82 -1.07 2.13
C LYS A 249 -13.76 -1.97 1.49
N VAL A 250 -14.22 -2.92 0.70
CA VAL A 250 -13.38 -3.62 -0.27
C VAL A 250 -13.79 -3.14 -1.67
N THR A 251 -12.81 -2.76 -2.46
CA THR A 251 -12.98 -2.33 -3.86
C THR A 251 -12.37 -3.35 -4.81
N VAL A 252 -12.75 -3.23 -6.07
CA VAL A 252 -12.18 -3.98 -7.18
C VAL A 252 -11.75 -3.03 -8.29
N PHE A 253 -10.57 -3.27 -8.84
CA PHE A 253 -10.09 -2.69 -10.07
C PHE A 253 -10.02 -3.81 -11.11
N PRO A 254 -10.99 -3.92 -12.05
CA PRO A 254 -10.81 -4.80 -13.19
C PRO A 254 -9.56 -4.40 -13.96
N TRP A 255 -8.88 -5.37 -14.52
CA TRP A 255 -7.58 -5.17 -15.15
C TRP A 255 -7.69 -5.10 -16.66
N ASP A 256 -7.04 -4.11 -17.27
CA ASP A 256 -6.80 -4.10 -18.70
C ASP A 256 -5.57 -4.98 -19.00
N LEU A 257 -5.82 -6.12 -19.65
CA LEU A 257 -4.78 -7.10 -19.99
C LEU A 257 -3.85 -6.65 -21.12
N ALA A 258 -4.22 -5.64 -21.91
CA ALA A 258 -3.37 -5.12 -22.97
C ALA A 258 -2.38 -4.08 -22.44
N THR A 259 -2.83 -3.25 -21.49
CA THR A 259 -2.02 -2.16 -20.93
C THR A 259 -1.38 -2.51 -19.59
N HIS A 260 -1.80 -3.60 -18.95
CA HIS A 260 -1.41 -4.00 -17.60
C HIS A 260 -1.70 -2.90 -16.56
N GLN A 261 -2.86 -2.26 -16.67
CA GLN A 261 -3.27 -1.15 -15.82
C GLN A 261 -4.66 -1.39 -15.22
N PRO A 262 -4.94 -0.85 -14.03
CA PRO A 262 -6.29 -0.88 -13.46
C PRO A 262 -7.24 -0.04 -14.34
N THR A 263 -8.45 -0.54 -14.53
CA THR A 263 -9.55 0.20 -15.15
C THR A 263 -10.29 1.07 -14.12
N GLN A 264 -11.61 1.19 -14.19
CA GLN A 264 -12.39 1.97 -13.23
C GLN A 264 -12.55 1.20 -11.92
N GLU A 265 -12.27 1.88 -10.81
CA GLU A 265 -12.54 1.39 -9.46
C GLU A 265 -14.04 1.16 -9.24
N MET A 266 -14.39 0.06 -8.57
CA MET A 266 -15.75 -0.22 -8.14
C MET A 266 -15.79 -0.70 -6.69
N ASP A 267 -16.81 -0.26 -5.97
CA ASP A 267 -17.10 -0.73 -4.62
C ASP A 267 -17.70 -2.14 -4.67
N LEU A 268 -17.09 -3.09 -3.95
CA LEU A 268 -17.52 -4.49 -3.95
C LEU A 268 -18.18 -4.90 -2.63
N VAL A 269 -17.61 -4.48 -1.49
CA VAL A 269 -18.16 -4.73 -0.16
C VAL A 269 -18.18 -3.42 0.61
N THR A 270 -19.36 -2.93 0.95
CA THR A 270 -19.56 -1.65 1.66
C THR A 270 -20.43 -1.85 2.90
N GLY A 271 -20.72 -0.76 3.61
CA GLY A 271 -21.63 -0.76 4.77
C GLY A 271 -20.93 -0.83 6.13
N PHE A 272 -19.60 -0.96 6.17
CA PHE A 272 -18.80 -0.89 7.39
C PHE A 272 -18.86 0.50 8.08
N LYS A 273 -19.12 1.55 7.29
CA LYS A 273 -19.45 2.90 7.74
C LYS A 273 -20.95 3.16 7.53
N LYS A 274 -21.64 3.60 8.58
CA LYS A 274 -23.06 3.97 8.54
C LYS A 274 -23.26 5.43 8.09
N PRO A 275 -24.50 5.84 7.71
CA PRO A 275 -24.79 7.22 7.33
C PRO A 275 -24.50 8.26 8.42
N ASP A 276 -24.56 7.88 9.70
CA ASP A 276 -24.19 8.72 10.85
C ASP A 276 -22.68 8.81 11.10
N LEU A 277 -21.88 8.36 10.13
CA LEU A 277 -20.41 8.26 10.16
C LEU A 277 -19.85 7.29 11.20
N SER A 278 -20.67 6.58 11.97
CA SER A 278 -20.18 5.52 12.85
C SER A 278 -19.61 4.36 12.03
N VAL A 279 -18.54 3.76 12.54
CA VAL A 279 -17.80 2.67 11.87
C VAL A 279 -17.88 1.46 12.78
N TRP A 280 -18.36 0.32 12.26
CA TRP A 280 -18.43 -0.93 13.00
C TRP A 280 -17.41 -1.97 12.55
N GLY A 281 -16.75 -1.74 11.41
CA GLY A 281 -15.72 -2.63 10.89
C GLY A 281 -14.69 -1.88 10.05
N ARG A 282 -13.48 -2.44 9.96
CA ARG A 282 -12.36 -1.86 9.21
C ARG A 282 -11.63 -2.97 8.45
N PRO A 283 -11.91 -3.14 7.14
CA PRO A 283 -11.21 -4.10 6.31
C PRO A 283 -9.69 -3.89 6.36
N VAL A 284 -8.93 -4.96 6.56
CA VAL A 284 -7.45 -4.94 6.58
C VAL A 284 -6.93 -5.59 5.31
N ASP A 285 -7.20 -6.88 5.11
CA ASP A 285 -6.71 -7.64 3.97
C ASP A 285 -7.77 -8.52 3.32
N VAL A 286 -7.52 -8.90 2.07
CA VAL A 286 -8.35 -9.74 1.23
C VAL A 286 -7.55 -10.92 0.68
N ALA A 287 -8.11 -12.12 0.74
CA ALA A 287 -7.49 -13.32 0.17
C ALA A 287 -8.52 -14.14 -0.60
N LEU A 288 -8.13 -14.71 -1.74
CA LEU A 288 -9.01 -15.58 -2.51
C LEU A 288 -9.39 -16.82 -1.69
N ALA A 289 -10.66 -17.18 -1.74
CA ALA A 289 -11.19 -18.31 -1.00
C ALA A 289 -11.17 -19.58 -1.86
N PRO A 290 -10.78 -20.74 -1.30
CA PRO A 290 -11.00 -22.02 -1.96
C PRO A 290 -12.47 -22.20 -2.35
N GLY A 291 -12.72 -22.67 -3.56
CA GLY A 291 -14.08 -22.85 -4.09
C GLY A 291 -14.78 -21.55 -4.54
N GLY A 292 -14.02 -20.47 -4.75
CA GLY A 292 -14.48 -19.21 -5.32
C GLY A 292 -14.85 -18.15 -4.28
N GLY A 293 -14.82 -16.89 -4.71
CA GLY A 293 -14.98 -15.72 -3.84
C GLY A 293 -13.70 -15.39 -3.07
N PHE A 294 -13.85 -14.66 -1.95
CA PHE A 294 -12.72 -14.16 -1.17
C PHE A 294 -13.09 -14.01 0.31
N ILE A 295 -12.06 -13.91 1.16
CA ILE A 295 -12.16 -13.63 2.58
C ILE A 295 -11.69 -12.19 2.81
N VAL A 296 -12.38 -11.47 3.67
CA VAL A 296 -12.00 -10.14 4.17
C VAL A 296 -11.66 -10.28 5.65
N SER A 297 -10.52 -9.76 6.07
CA SER A 297 -10.17 -9.60 7.49
C SER A 297 -10.59 -8.22 8.00
N ASP A 298 -11.08 -8.16 9.24
CA ASP A 298 -11.53 -6.93 9.89
C ASP A 298 -10.79 -6.69 11.20
N GLY A 299 -9.98 -5.64 11.21
CA GLY A 299 -9.15 -5.28 12.36
C GLY A 299 -9.93 -4.67 13.52
N ALA A 300 -11.08 -4.06 13.28
CA ALA A 300 -11.90 -3.45 14.33
C ALA A 300 -12.85 -4.47 14.97
N ALA A 301 -13.45 -5.35 14.16
CA ALA A 301 -14.37 -6.37 14.64
C ALA A 301 -13.68 -7.67 15.11
N GLY A 302 -12.41 -7.87 14.74
CA GLY A 302 -11.70 -9.12 15.01
C GLY A 302 -12.33 -10.31 14.28
N ALA A 303 -12.82 -10.08 13.06
CA ALA A 303 -13.64 -11.02 12.30
C ALA A 303 -13.04 -11.35 10.92
N LEU A 304 -13.47 -12.49 10.38
CA LEU A 304 -13.26 -12.88 8.99
C LEU A 304 -14.62 -13.02 8.30
N TYR A 305 -14.79 -12.33 7.16
CA TYR A 305 -15.99 -12.43 6.34
C TYR A 305 -15.69 -13.21 5.07
N ARG A 306 -16.46 -14.24 4.77
CA ARG A 306 -16.40 -14.93 3.47
C ARG A 306 -17.42 -14.32 2.53
N ILE A 307 -16.95 -13.78 1.42
CA ILE A 307 -17.76 -13.24 0.34
C ILE A 307 -17.80 -14.27 -0.78
N ALA A 308 -19.00 -14.68 -1.18
CA ALA A 308 -19.21 -15.67 -2.22
C ALA A 308 -20.31 -15.20 -3.19
N PRO A 309 -20.23 -15.57 -4.48
CA PRO A 309 -21.33 -15.36 -5.42
C PRO A 309 -22.63 -15.96 -4.90
N THR A 310 -23.76 -15.26 -5.09
CA THR A 310 -25.09 -15.70 -4.66
C THR A 310 -25.65 -16.88 -5.48
N ALA A 311 -25.04 -17.19 -6.63
CA ALA A 311 -25.27 -18.41 -7.41
C ALA A 311 -23.93 -18.91 -7.98
N ARG A 312 -23.66 -20.23 -7.86
CA ARG A 312 -22.60 -20.85 -8.65
C ARG A 312 -23.07 -20.89 -10.12
N PRO A 313 -22.22 -20.54 -11.10
CA PRO A 313 -22.52 -20.83 -12.50
C PRO A 313 -22.74 -22.33 -12.72
#